data_AF-A0A9P2L9Z2-F1
#
_entry.id   AF-A0A9P2L9Z2-F1
#
_cell.length_a   1.000
_cell.length_b   1.000
_cell.length_c   1.000
_cell.angle_alpha   90.00
_cell.angle_beta   90.00
_cell.angle_gamma   90.00
#
_symmetry.space_group_name_H-M   'P 1'
#
loop_
_entity.id
_entity.type
_entity.pdbx_description
1 polymer ?
#
loop_
_entity_poly.entity_id
_entity_poly.type
_entity_poly.pdbx_seq_one_letter_code
_entity_poly.pdbx_strand_id
1 'polypeptide(L)'
;MSGVIGAITGSNKQAKAAQQAANQQYEATKYASDQQREMFDELRKDQQPYMQAGSDALKQLMGGMGADGRFMQTFNGQDIYNDPSYKFRLNQGLDAVQSGAAAQGGLLSGATQKALNNYAQDFASQEYQNAYNRFNADQTNQYNRLSNLVGLGQSAAAGVGNAGMQTSQAIANNTMAGANAQAAGTIAAGNKTANNFQTLLGLANTAAKFYKPGGMI
;
A
#
# COMPACT_ATOMS: atom_id res chain seq x y z
N MET A 1 22.81 55.96 -36.86
CA MET A 1 22.52 55.61 -35.46
C MET A 1 21.24 54.77 -35.25
N SER A 2 20.31 54.64 -36.20
CA SER A 2 19.01 53.94 -36.01
C SER A 2 19.08 52.40 -35.91
N GLY A 3 20.05 51.75 -36.56
CA GLY A 3 20.17 50.28 -36.56
C GLY A 3 20.65 49.64 -35.24
N VAL A 4 21.44 50.35 -34.44
CA VAL A 4 21.97 49.85 -33.16
C VAL A 4 20.89 49.82 -32.08
N ILE A 5 19.99 50.81 -32.07
CA ILE A 5 18.85 50.87 -31.15
C ILE A 5 17.82 49.77 -31.51
N GLY A 6 17.59 49.50 -32.80
CA GLY A 6 16.72 48.42 -33.27
C GLY A 6 17.19 47.01 -32.84
N ALA A 7 18.50 46.73 -32.93
CA ALA A 7 19.09 45.46 -32.50
C ALA A 7 19.04 45.27 -30.96
N ILE A 8 19.23 46.34 -30.17
CA ILE A 8 19.13 46.32 -28.71
C ILE A 8 17.66 46.14 -28.25
N THR A 9 16.71 46.77 -28.94
CA THR A 9 15.29 46.73 -28.55
C THR A 9 14.60 45.43 -28.98
N GLY A 10 14.91 44.91 -30.19
CA GLY A 10 14.41 43.62 -30.68
C GLY A 10 14.95 42.42 -29.87
N SER A 11 16.23 42.47 -29.48
CA SER A 11 16.83 41.44 -28.63
C SER A 11 16.31 41.46 -27.19
N ASN A 12 15.88 42.63 -26.67
CA ASN A 12 15.22 42.74 -25.36
C ASN A 12 13.82 42.12 -25.36
N LYS A 13 13.08 42.22 -26.46
CA LYS A 13 11.79 41.51 -26.62
C LYS A 13 11.97 40.00 -26.73
N GLN A 14 12.95 39.53 -27.48
CA GLN A 14 13.23 38.09 -27.63
C GLN A 14 13.71 37.44 -26.32
N ALA A 15 14.56 38.11 -25.53
CA ALA A 15 15.01 37.60 -24.23
C ALA A 15 13.85 37.51 -23.21
N LYS A 16 12.98 38.53 -23.17
CA LYS A 16 11.76 38.48 -22.34
C LYS A 16 10.80 37.38 -22.78
N ALA A 17 10.62 37.20 -24.09
CA ALA A 17 9.80 36.12 -24.63
C ALA A 17 10.37 34.73 -24.29
N ALA A 18 11.70 34.54 -24.37
CA ALA A 18 12.36 33.30 -23.98
C ALA A 18 12.24 32.99 -22.48
N GLN A 19 12.38 34.02 -21.62
CA GLN A 19 12.21 33.87 -20.18
C GLN A 19 10.74 33.59 -19.80
N GLN A 20 9.78 34.23 -20.49
CA GLN A 20 8.35 33.94 -20.32
C GLN A 20 8.00 32.52 -20.76
N ALA A 21 8.52 32.06 -21.91
CA ALA A 21 8.32 30.70 -22.38
C ALA A 21 8.92 29.66 -21.42
N ALA A 22 10.13 29.92 -20.89
CA ALA A 22 10.77 29.08 -19.87
C ALA A 22 9.94 28.98 -18.58
N ASN A 23 9.41 30.12 -18.11
CA ASN A 23 8.53 30.15 -16.93
C ASN A 23 7.21 29.42 -17.18
N GLN A 24 6.60 29.60 -18.36
CA GLN A 24 5.36 28.92 -18.73
C GLN A 24 5.54 27.40 -18.82
N GLN A 25 6.69 26.94 -19.34
CA GLN A 25 7.02 25.52 -19.37
C GLN A 25 7.29 24.96 -17.96
N TYR A 26 7.98 25.71 -17.11
CA TYR A 26 8.15 25.37 -15.69
C TYR A 26 6.81 25.23 -14.97
N GLU A 27 5.90 26.20 -15.11
CA GLU A 27 4.57 26.16 -14.52
C GLU A 27 3.75 24.96 -14.99
N ALA A 28 3.79 24.65 -16.29
CA ALA A 28 3.13 23.46 -16.83
C ALA A 28 3.70 22.15 -16.25
N THR A 29 5.03 22.03 -16.13
CA THR A 29 5.67 20.84 -15.51
C THR A 29 5.36 20.71 -14.03
N LYS A 30 5.24 21.85 -13.33
CA LYS A 30 4.84 21.89 -11.92
C LYS A 30 3.39 21.44 -11.77
N TYR A 31 2.47 22.00 -12.54
CA TYR A 31 1.06 21.61 -12.54
C TYR A 31 0.88 20.11 -12.83
N ALA A 32 1.59 19.58 -13.84
CA ALA A 32 1.56 18.15 -14.14
C ALA A 32 2.07 17.29 -12.98
N SER A 33 3.13 17.73 -12.29
CA SER A 33 3.67 17.04 -11.11
C SER A 33 2.70 17.07 -9.93
N ASP A 34 2.02 18.21 -9.72
CA ASP A 34 1.03 18.36 -8.65
C ASP A 34 -0.18 17.45 -8.89
N GLN A 35 -0.68 17.37 -10.13
CA GLN A 35 -1.75 16.44 -10.51
C GLN A 35 -1.35 14.96 -10.31
N GLN A 36 -0.11 14.60 -10.67
CA GLN A 36 0.41 13.25 -10.43
C GLN A 36 0.49 12.90 -8.94
N ARG A 37 0.86 13.87 -8.09
CA ARG A 37 0.85 13.69 -6.63
C ARG A 37 -0.56 13.51 -6.10
N GLU A 38 -1.51 14.32 -6.54
CA GLU A 38 -2.90 14.25 -6.10
C GLU A 38 -3.53 12.89 -6.42
N MET A 39 -3.36 12.40 -7.65
CA MET A 39 -3.81 11.06 -8.04
C MET A 39 -3.18 9.95 -7.20
N PHE A 40 -1.89 10.07 -6.88
CA PHE A 40 -1.20 9.10 -6.04
C PHE A 40 -1.69 9.14 -4.59
N ASP A 41 -1.94 10.33 -4.04
CA ASP A 41 -2.47 10.50 -2.70
C ASP A 41 -3.88 9.93 -2.58
N GLU A 42 -4.72 10.10 -3.59
CA GLU A 42 -6.05 9.49 -3.66
C GLU A 42 -5.96 7.96 -3.71
N LEU A 43 -5.12 7.41 -4.59
CA LEU A 43 -4.85 5.97 -4.64
C LEU A 43 -4.39 5.42 -3.28
N ARG A 44 -3.47 6.12 -2.61
CA ARG A 44 -2.98 5.73 -1.30
C ARG A 44 -4.09 5.75 -0.25
N LYS A 45 -4.96 6.76 -0.29
CA LYS A 45 -6.10 6.90 0.62
C LYS A 45 -7.14 5.79 0.42
N ASP A 46 -7.47 5.46 -0.83
CA ASP A 46 -8.42 4.40 -1.17
C ASP A 46 -7.90 3.02 -0.78
N GLN A 47 -6.59 2.81 -0.90
CA GLN A 47 -5.94 1.55 -0.52
C GLN A 47 -5.66 1.44 1.00
N GLN A 48 -5.66 2.56 1.72
CA GLN A 48 -5.40 2.62 3.16
C GLN A 48 -6.25 1.65 4.02
N PRO A 49 -7.58 1.54 3.86
CA PRO A 49 -8.38 0.61 4.66
C PRO A 49 -7.97 -0.86 4.45
N TYR A 50 -7.58 -1.25 3.23
CA TYR A 50 -7.12 -2.61 2.95
C TYR A 50 -5.75 -2.89 3.57
N MET A 51 -4.82 -1.93 3.48
CA MET A 51 -3.53 -2.04 4.14
C MET A 51 -3.68 -2.11 5.66
N GLN A 52 -4.58 -1.30 6.23
CA GLN A 52 -4.87 -1.29 7.67
C GLN A 52 -5.48 -2.63 8.10
N ALA A 53 -6.48 -3.12 7.38
CA ALA A 53 -7.10 -4.42 7.66
C ALA A 53 -6.07 -5.56 7.61
N GLY A 54 -5.17 -5.55 6.63
CA GLY A 54 -4.08 -6.54 6.56
C GLY A 54 -3.06 -6.40 7.69
N SER A 55 -2.72 -5.16 8.10
CA SER A 55 -1.83 -4.92 9.24
C SER A 55 -2.45 -5.42 10.56
N ASP A 56 -3.73 -5.16 10.78
CA ASP A 56 -4.43 -5.60 11.98
C ASP A 56 -4.65 -7.12 11.98
N ALA A 57 -4.94 -7.71 10.82
CA ALA A 57 -4.98 -9.16 10.67
C ALA A 57 -3.60 -9.78 10.93
N LEU A 58 -2.50 -9.15 10.49
CA LEU A 58 -1.14 -9.60 10.76
C LEU A 58 -0.83 -9.57 12.26
N LYS A 59 -1.23 -8.52 12.98
CA LYS A 59 -1.07 -8.45 14.44
C LYS A 59 -1.82 -9.58 15.14
N GLN A 60 -3.06 -9.85 14.73
CA GLN A 60 -3.85 -10.95 15.28
C GLN A 60 -3.23 -12.31 14.97
N LEU A 61 -2.71 -12.50 13.75
CA LEU A 61 -2.02 -13.72 13.35
C LEU A 61 -0.78 -13.97 14.19
N MET A 62 0.09 -12.95 14.34
CA MET A 62 1.29 -13.05 15.17
C MET A 62 0.97 -13.30 16.64
N GLY A 63 -0.02 -12.59 17.20
CA GLY A 63 -0.47 -12.83 18.57
C GLY A 63 -1.04 -14.24 18.75
N GLY A 64 -1.75 -14.75 17.75
CA GLY A 64 -2.28 -16.11 17.75
C GLY A 64 -1.21 -17.21 17.61
N MET A 65 -0.06 -16.89 17.01
CA MET A 65 1.08 -17.81 16.84
C MET A 65 2.12 -17.73 17.98
N GLY A 66 1.92 -16.85 18.97
CA GLY A 66 2.77 -16.79 20.16
C GLY A 66 2.70 -18.06 21.02
N ALA A 67 3.60 -18.20 21.99
CA ALA A 67 3.69 -19.38 22.86
C ALA A 67 2.36 -19.72 23.58
N ASP A 68 1.60 -18.70 23.98
CA ASP A 68 0.25 -18.83 24.57
C ASP A 68 -0.86 -18.43 23.58
N GLY A 69 -0.50 -18.32 22.30
CA GLY A 69 -1.37 -17.88 21.24
C GLY A 69 -2.44 -18.93 20.94
N ARG A 70 -3.64 -18.44 20.59
CA ARG A 70 -4.78 -19.31 20.29
C ARG A 70 -4.46 -20.42 19.30
N PHE A 71 -3.59 -20.19 18.30
CA PHE A 71 -3.25 -21.20 17.28
C PHE A 71 -2.30 -22.29 17.75
N MET A 72 -1.62 -22.08 18.88
CA MET A 72 -0.74 -23.07 19.51
C MET A 72 -1.45 -23.88 20.60
N GLN A 73 -2.70 -23.55 20.93
CA GLN A 73 -3.48 -24.30 21.90
C GLN A 73 -3.74 -25.72 21.42
N THR A 74 -3.49 -26.69 22.28
CA THR A 74 -3.88 -28.08 22.06
C THR A 74 -5.32 -28.28 22.50
N PHE A 75 -6.02 -29.19 21.82
CA PHE A 75 -7.38 -29.55 22.20
C PHE A 75 -7.38 -30.18 23.60
N ASN A 76 -8.02 -29.52 24.56
CA ASN A 76 -8.27 -30.06 25.89
C ASN A 76 -9.73 -30.51 25.96
N GLY A 77 -9.98 -31.81 25.75
CA GLY A 77 -11.34 -32.36 25.65
C GLY A 77 -12.17 -32.31 26.94
N GLN A 78 -11.70 -31.65 28.00
CA GLN A 78 -12.45 -31.44 29.24
C GLN A 78 -13.71 -30.59 29.02
N ASP A 79 -13.71 -29.69 28.03
CA ASP A 79 -14.85 -28.81 27.77
C ASP A 79 -16.10 -29.56 27.27
N ILE A 80 -15.92 -30.74 26.65
CA ILE A 80 -17.03 -31.55 26.11
C ILE A 80 -17.95 -32.05 27.22
N TYR A 81 -17.38 -32.51 28.34
CA TYR A 81 -18.16 -33.05 29.46
C TYR A 81 -19.00 -31.99 30.17
N ASN A 82 -18.66 -30.72 29.98
CA ASN A 82 -19.39 -29.59 30.52
C ASN A 82 -20.45 -29.04 29.54
N ASP A 83 -20.47 -29.49 28.29
CA ASP A 83 -21.43 -29.06 27.27
C ASP A 83 -22.87 -29.52 27.62
N PRO A 84 -23.83 -28.60 27.81
CA PRO A 84 -25.23 -28.93 28.09
C PRO A 84 -25.88 -29.81 27.02
N SER A 85 -25.48 -29.65 25.75
CA SER A 85 -25.99 -30.42 24.63
C SER A 85 -25.46 -31.87 24.64
N TYR A 86 -24.21 -32.07 25.07
CA TYR A 86 -23.65 -33.41 25.29
C TYR A 86 -24.43 -34.15 26.36
N LYS A 87 -24.65 -33.49 27.52
CA LYS A 87 -25.44 -34.06 28.64
C LYS A 87 -26.86 -34.40 28.22
N PHE A 88 -27.53 -33.52 27.48
CA PHE A 88 -28.88 -33.76 26.97
C PHE A 88 -28.94 -35.00 26.06
N ARG A 89 -28.05 -35.09 25.06
CA ARG A 89 -28.01 -36.22 24.13
C ARG A 89 -27.66 -37.53 24.82
N LEU A 90 -26.70 -37.50 25.75
CA LEU A 90 -26.32 -38.66 26.54
C LEU A 90 -27.51 -39.18 27.38
N ASN A 91 -28.17 -38.29 28.12
CA ASN A 91 -29.32 -38.68 28.96
C ASN A 91 -30.46 -39.25 28.11
N GLN A 92 -30.80 -38.61 26.99
CA GLN A 92 -31.84 -39.09 26.09
C GLN A 92 -31.54 -40.49 25.53
N GLY A 93 -30.27 -40.78 25.24
CA GLY A 93 -29.83 -42.10 24.78
C GLY A 93 -29.85 -43.16 25.88
N LEU A 94 -29.41 -42.81 27.10
CA LEU A 94 -29.50 -43.68 28.26
C LEU A 94 -30.96 -44.04 28.59
N ASP A 95 -31.86 -43.06 28.55
CA ASP A 95 -33.29 -43.24 28.79
C ASP A 95 -33.91 -44.18 27.74
N ALA A 96 -33.47 -44.11 26.48
CA ALA A 96 -33.93 -45.01 25.42
C ALA A 96 -33.48 -46.46 25.66
N VAL A 97 -32.21 -46.68 26.04
CA VAL A 97 -31.68 -48.02 26.37
C VAL A 97 -32.40 -48.60 27.59
N GLN A 98 -32.61 -47.79 28.64
CA GLN A 98 -33.33 -48.21 29.84
C GLN A 98 -34.79 -48.54 29.53
N SER A 99 -35.48 -47.70 28.75
CA SER A 99 -36.88 -47.91 28.37
C SER A 99 -37.06 -49.22 27.59
N GLY A 100 -36.15 -49.52 26.65
CA GLY A 100 -36.17 -50.79 25.91
C GLY A 100 -35.93 -52.00 26.80
N ALA A 101 -34.96 -51.92 27.72
CA ALA A 101 -34.69 -52.99 28.68
C ALA A 101 -35.83 -53.20 29.69
N ALA A 102 -36.50 -52.13 30.13
CA ALA A 102 -37.65 -52.18 31.02
C ALA A 102 -38.85 -52.87 30.35
N ALA A 103 -39.13 -52.56 29.08
CA ALA A 103 -40.18 -53.22 28.30
C ALA A 103 -39.94 -54.73 28.13
N GLN A 104 -38.68 -55.16 28.13
CA GLN A 104 -38.28 -56.57 28.03
C GLN A 104 -38.09 -57.25 29.40
N GLY A 105 -38.34 -56.56 30.51
CA GLY A 105 -38.18 -57.08 31.88
C GLY A 105 -36.71 -57.26 32.33
N GLY A 106 -35.76 -56.74 31.55
CA GLY A 106 -34.31 -56.91 31.78
C GLY A 106 -33.62 -55.73 32.45
N LEU A 107 -34.34 -54.68 32.87
CA LEU A 107 -33.78 -53.38 33.28
C LEU A 107 -32.63 -53.47 34.30
N LEU A 108 -32.71 -54.37 35.27
CA LEU A 108 -31.70 -54.54 36.33
C LEU A 108 -30.63 -55.60 36.00
N SER A 109 -30.66 -56.16 34.79
CA SER A 109 -29.72 -57.19 34.38
C SER A 109 -28.31 -56.64 34.16
N GLY A 110 -27.29 -57.48 34.38
CA GLY A 110 -25.91 -57.13 34.03
C GLY A 110 -25.73 -56.84 32.54
N ALA A 111 -26.58 -57.42 31.67
CA ALA A 111 -26.60 -57.13 30.24
C ALA A 111 -27.02 -55.68 29.97
N THR A 112 -28.03 -55.17 30.66
CA THR A 112 -28.46 -53.76 30.54
C THR A 112 -27.41 -52.81 31.11
N GLN A 113 -26.81 -53.11 32.26
CA GLN A 113 -25.72 -52.29 32.81
C GLN A 113 -24.51 -52.24 31.86
N LYS A 114 -24.16 -53.37 31.24
CA LYS A 114 -23.12 -53.42 30.21
C LYS A 114 -23.49 -52.59 28.98
N ALA A 115 -24.74 -52.66 28.52
CA ALA A 115 -25.23 -51.88 27.39
C ALA A 115 -25.18 -50.37 27.66
N LEU A 116 -25.59 -49.92 28.86
CA LEU A 116 -25.49 -48.51 29.27
C LEU A 116 -24.04 -48.02 29.34
N ASN A 117 -23.15 -48.83 29.94
CA ASN A 117 -21.73 -48.50 30.01
C ASN A 117 -21.08 -48.43 28.63
N ASN A 118 -21.40 -49.36 27.73
CA ASN A 118 -20.91 -49.34 26.35
C ASN A 118 -21.43 -48.11 25.61
N TYR A 119 -22.73 -47.83 25.69
CA TYR A 119 -23.33 -46.64 25.07
C TYR A 119 -22.66 -45.34 25.53
N ALA A 120 -22.49 -45.16 26.85
CA ALA A 120 -21.86 -43.97 27.39
C ALA A 120 -20.40 -43.81 26.92
N GLN A 121 -19.62 -44.90 26.92
CA GLN A 121 -18.23 -44.89 26.44
C GLN A 121 -18.12 -44.62 24.93
N ASP A 122 -18.95 -45.28 24.12
CA ASP A 122 -18.96 -45.10 22.67
C ASP A 122 -19.41 -43.68 22.30
N PHE A 123 -20.43 -43.16 22.97
CA PHE A 123 -20.93 -41.80 22.77
C PHE A 123 -19.88 -40.75 23.16
N ALA A 124 -19.20 -40.93 24.30
CA ALA A 124 -18.10 -40.06 24.72
C ALA A 124 -16.93 -40.06 23.73
N SER A 125 -16.53 -41.24 23.24
CA SER A 125 -15.45 -41.38 22.25
C SER A 125 -15.79 -40.68 20.93
N GLN A 126 -17.02 -40.87 20.43
CA GLN A 126 -17.49 -40.23 19.20
C GLN A 126 -17.59 -38.70 19.35
N GLU A 127 -18.16 -38.19 20.45
CA GLU A 127 -18.22 -36.74 20.66
C GLU A 127 -16.82 -36.14 20.81
N TYR A 128 -15.90 -36.84 21.48
CA TYR A 128 -14.50 -36.39 21.56
C TYR A 128 -13.87 -36.21 20.19
N GLN A 129 -13.99 -37.21 19.31
CA GLN A 129 -13.48 -37.11 17.95
C GLN A 129 -14.15 -35.96 17.17
N ASN A 130 -15.46 -35.79 17.32
CA ASN A 130 -16.19 -34.71 16.65
C ASN A 130 -15.76 -33.33 17.14
N ALA A 131 -15.61 -33.16 18.46
CA ALA A 131 -15.15 -31.91 19.06
C ALA A 131 -13.72 -31.57 18.66
N TYR A 132 -12.82 -32.56 18.63
CA TYR A 132 -11.46 -32.39 18.12
C TYR A 132 -11.45 -31.94 16.65
N ASN A 133 -12.26 -32.58 15.80
CA ASN A 133 -12.38 -32.19 14.40
C ASN A 133 -12.92 -30.76 14.24
N ARG A 134 -13.93 -30.36 15.02
CA ARG A 134 -14.46 -28.98 15.04
C ARG A 134 -13.41 -27.97 15.50
N PHE A 135 -12.66 -28.29 16.56
CA PHE A 135 -11.59 -27.44 17.07
C PHE A 135 -10.53 -27.18 16.00
N ASN A 136 -10.04 -28.24 15.35
CA ASN A 136 -9.06 -28.11 14.27
C ASN A 136 -9.61 -27.36 13.05
N ALA A 137 -10.88 -27.55 12.72
CA ALA A 137 -11.53 -26.83 11.64
C ALA A 137 -11.66 -25.32 11.96
N ASP A 138 -12.07 -24.95 13.17
CA ASP A 138 -12.20 -23.56 13.60
C ASP A 138 -10.84 -22.84 13.66
N GLN A 139 -9.82 -23.52 14.19
CA GLN A 139 -8.41 -23.12 14.10
C GLN A 139 -8.00 -22.76 12.68
N THR A 140 -8.17 -23.72 11.77
CA THR A 140 -7.77 -23.60 10.36
C THR A 140 -8.55 -22.49 9.66
N ASN A 141 -9.86 -22.39 9.88
CA ASN A 141 -10.70 -21.35 9.29
C ASN A 141 -10.32 -19.95 9.76
N GLN A 142 -9.94 -19.80 11.02
CA GLN A 142 -9.49 -18.51 11.56
C GLN A 142 -8.14 -18.11 11.01
N TYR A 143 -7.19 -19.04 10.99
CA TYR A 143 -5.91 -18.84 10.35
C TYR A 143 -6.07 -18.43 8.88
N ASN A 144 -6.89 -19.15 8.11
CA ASN A 144 -7.14 -18.86 6.70
C ASN A 144 -7.77 -17.48 6.49
N ARG A 145 -8.75 -17.08 7.31
CA ARG A 145 -9.37 -15.74 7.20
C ARG A 145 -8.36 -14.62 7.46
N LEU A 146 -7.56 -14.76 8.52
CA LEU A 146 -6.51 -13.77 8.84
C LEU A 146 -5.44 -13.74 7.75
N SER A 147 -4.96 -14.90 7.30
CA SER A 147 -3.97 -15.02 6.24
C SER A 147 -4.44 -14.39 4.92
N ASN A 148 -5.71 -14.58 4.55
CA ASN A 148 -6.30 -13.91 3.38
C ASN A 148 -6.31 -12.38 3.52
N LEU A 149 -6.65 -11.84 4.69
CA LEU A 149 -6.63 -10.39 4.95
C LEU A 149 -5.20 -9.83 4.92
N VAL A 150 -4.23 -10.56 5.49
CA VAL A 150 -2.81 -10.21 5.40
C VAL A 150 -2.36 -10.16 3.94
N GLY A 151 -2.71 -11.18 3.14
CA GLY A 151 -2.40 -11.22 1.71
C GLY A 151 -3.02 -10.05 0.93
N LEU A 152 -4.27 -9.69 1.24
CA LEU A 152 -4.94 -8.53 0.64
C LEU A 152 -4.21 -7.22 1.00
N GLY A 153 -3.85 -7.02 2.26
CA GLY A 153 -3.11 -5.84 2.70
C GLY A 153 -1.71 -5.76 2.08
N GLN A 154 -1.01 -6.90 1.96
CA GLN A 154 0.28 -6.98 1.28
C GLN A 154 0.16 -6.59 -0.20
N SER A 155 -0.87 -7.09 -0.90
CA SER A 155 -1.13 -6.74 -2.30
C SER A 155 -1.45 -5.25 -2.47
N ALA A 156 -2.30 -4.70 -1.60
CA ALA A 156 -2.62 -3.28 -1.60
C ALA A 156 -1.38 -2.40 -1.37
N ALA A 157 -0.55 -2.77 -0.39
CA ALA A 157 0.71 -2.07 -0.09
C ALA A 157 1.71 -2.14 -1.27
N ALA A 158 1.81 -3.30 -1.94
CA ALA A 158 2.64 -3.45 -3.14
C ALA A 158 2.13 -2.60 -4.30
N GLY A 159 0.81 -2.52 -4.50
CA GLY A 159 0.18 -1.67 -5.51
C GLY A 159 0.49 -0.18 -5.30
N VAL A 160 0.33 0.30 -4.06
CA VAL A 160 0.71 1.69 -3.68
C VAL A 160 2.21 1.90 -3.85
N GLY A 161 3.05 0.95 -3.45
CA GLY A 161 4.51 1.04 -3.64
C GLY A 161 4.92 1.19 -5.10
N ASN A 162 4.34 0.40 -6.00
CA ASN A 162 4.60 0.48 -7.44
C ASN A 162 4.13 1.81 -8.05
N ALA A 163 2.90 2.24 -7.73
CA ALA A 163 2.38 3.52 -8.19
C ALA A 163 3.23 4.69 -7.67
N GLY A 164 3.74 4.59 -6.44
CA GLY A 164 4.64 5.59 -5.85
C GLY A 164 5.97 5.69 -6.59
N MET A 165 6.56 4.55 -6.98
CA MET A 165 7.77 4.55 -7.80
C MET A 165 7.54 5.20 -9.17
N GLN A 166 6.44 4.86 -9.85
CA GLN A 166 6.10 5.44 -11.16
C GLN A 166 5.84 6.95 -11.07
N THR A 167 5.05 7.37 -10.07
CA THR A 167 4.75 8.78 -9.79
C THR A 167 6.03 9.56 -9.49
N SER A 168 6.92 8.99 -8.67
CA SER A 168 8.20 9.62 -8.34
C SER A 168 9.10 9.81 -9.56
N GLN A 169 9.17 8.81 -10.45
CA GLN A 169 9.93 8.92 -11.71
C GLN A 169 9.34 9.98 -12.63
N ALA A 170 8.02 10.04 -12.76
CA ALA A 170 7.34 11.02 -13.61
C ALA A 170 7.55 12.46 -13.08
N ILE A 171 7.43 12.67 -11.78
CA ILE A 171 7.72 13.96 -11.13
C ILE A 171 9.21 14.33 -11.29
N ALA A 172 10.14 13.38 -11.12
CA ALA A 172 11.56 13.63 -11.30
C ALA A 172 11.86 14.08 -12.74
N ASN A 173 11.27 13.42 -13.75
CA ASN A 173 11.39 13.81 -15.15
C ASN A 173 10.81 15.22 -15.42
N ASN A 174 9.63 15.51 -14.89
CA ASN A 174 9.02 16.84 -15.01
C ASN A 174 9.86 17.92 -14.34
N THR A 175 10.41 17.62 -13.16
CA THR A 175 11.29 18.54 -12.41
C THR A 175 12.56 18.82 -13.19
N MET A 176 13.21 17.80 -13.77
CA MET A 176 14.37 17.99 -14.63
C MET A 176 14.03 18.79 -15.89
N ALA A 177 12.88 18.53 -16.52
CA ALA A 177 12.44 19.28 -17.69
C ALA A 177 12.19 20.76 -17.38
N GLY A 178 11.54 21.05 -16.24
CA GLY A 178 11.33 22.41 -15.74
C GLY A 178 12.64 23.11 -15.39
N ALA A 179 13.57 22.42 -14.73
CA ALA A 179 14.90 22.94 -14.42
C ALA A 179 15.69 23.27 -15.69
N ASN A 180 15.67 22.39 -16.70
CA ASN A 180 16.29 22.64 -17.99
C ASN A 180 15.66 23.84 -18.72
N ALA A 181 14.32 23.99 -18.67
CA ALA A 181 13.64 25.14 -19.26
C ALA A 181 14.06 26.46 -18.59
N GLN A 182 14.11 26.49 -17.25
CA GLN A 182 14.54 27.66 -16.49
C GLN A 182 16.02 27.99 -16.71
N ALA A 183 16.88 26.96 -16.77
CA ALA A 183 18.29 27.11 -17.10
C ALA A 183 18.48 27.63 -18.53
N ALA A 184 17.74 27.12 -19.52
CA ALA A 184 17.77 27.60 -20.90
C ALA A 184 17.33 29.07 -21.02
N GLY A 185 16.26 29.46 -20.30
CA GLY A 185 15.82 30.86 -20.22
C GLY A 185 16.89 31.79 -19.60
N THR A 186 17.57 31.33 -18.55
CA THR A 186 18.63 32.08 -17.87
C THR A 186 19.91 32.15 -18.71
N ILE A 187 20.30 31.06 -19.38
CA ILE A 187 21.45 31.01 -20.29
C ILE A 187 21.19 31.86 -21.54
N ALA A 188 19.97 31.87 -22.09
CA ALA A 188 19.59 32.78 -23.18
C ALA A 188 19.71 34.25 -22.76
N ALA A 189 19.41 34.58 -21.50
CA ALA A 189 19.65 35.91 -20.93
C ALA A 189 21.15 36.18 -20.65
N GLY A 190 21.90 35.17 -20.19
CA GLY A 190 23.33 35.26 -19.82
C GLY A 190 24.28 35.34 -21.03
N ASN A 191 24.14 34.46 -22.02
CA ASN A 191 24.91 34.48 -23.27
C ASN A 191 24.69 35.78 -24.07
N LYS A 192 23.60 36.50 -23.80
CA LYS A 192 23.32 37.81 -24.40
C LYS A 192 24.07 38.95 -23.71
N THR A 193 24.33 38.89 -22.41
CA THR A 193 25.18 39.88 -21.73
C THR A 193 26.60 39.82 -22.29
N ALA A 194 27.10 38.60 -22.55
CA ALA A 194 28.37 38.38 -23.23
C ALA A 194 28.37 38.92 -24.68
N ASN A 195 27.37 38.57 -25.51
CA ASN A 195 27.30 39.02 -26.91
C ASN A 195 27.04 40.53 -27.07
N ASN A 196 26.19 41.14 -26.23
CA ASN A 196 25.97 42.59 -26.26
C ASN A 196 27.23 43.34 -25.82
N PHE A 197 27.95 42.83 -24.82
CA PHE A 197 29.23 43.41 -24.40
C PHE A 197 30.30 43.27 -25.48
N GLN A 198 30.38 42.12 -26.16
CA GLN A 198 31.28 41.90 -27.30
C GLN A 198 30.97 42.83 -28.48
N THR A 199 29.69 43.05 -28.76
CA THR A 199 29.23 43.95 -29.83
C THR A 199 29.49 45.41 -29.48
N LEU A 200 29.28 45.79 -28.22
CA LEU A 200 29.57 47.15 -27.72
C LEU A 200 31.08 47.42 -27.69
N LEU A 201 31.90 46.45 -27.26
CA LEU A 201 33.36 46.53 -27.33
C LEU A 201 33.88 46.55 -28.77
N GLY A 202 33.28 45.78 -29.68
CA GLY A 202 33.60 45.82 -31.10
C GLY A 202 33.29 47.17 -31.73
N LEU A 203 32.16 47.80 -31.35
CA LEU A 203 31.80 49.16 -31.76
C LEU A 203 32.73 50.22 -31.14
N ALA A 204 33.09 50.08 -29.87
CA ALA A 204 34.04 50.98 -29.20
C ALA A 204 35.43 50.91 -29.83
N ASN A 205 35.91 49.71 -30.17
CA ASN A 205 37.16 49.50 -30.91
C ASN A 205 37.10 50.07 -32.33
N THR A 206 35.94 50.00 -32.99
CA THR A 206 35.75 50.58 -34.34
C THR A 206 35.71 52.10 -34.26
N ALA A 207 34.98 52.67 -33.29
CA ALA A 207 34.92 54.10 -33.04
C ALA A 207 36.28 54.69 -32.63
N ALA A 208 37.05 53.99 -31.79
CA ALA A 208 38.41 54.38 -31.41
C ALA A 208 39.39 54.41 -32.60
N LYS A 209 39.20 53.55 -33.61
CA LYS A 209 39.97 53.59 -34.86
C LYS A 209 39.63 54.78 -35.74
N PHE A 210 38.37 55.25 -35.71
CA PHE A 210 37.94 56.47 -36.42
C PHE A 210 38.29 57.77 -35.69
N TYR A 211 38.49 57.71 -34.36
CA TYR A 211 38.83 58.87 -33.54
C TYR A 211 40.33 59.04 -33.28
N LYS A 212 41.19 58.20 -33.88
CA LYS A 212 42.64 58.47 -33.89
C LYS A 212 42.87 59.73 -34.75
N PRO A 213 43.27 60.86 -34.16
CA PRO A 213 43.56 62.06 -34.94
C PRO A 213 44.81 61.78 -35.76
N GLY A 214 44.80 62.22 -37.01
CA GLY A 214 45.87 61.97 -37.98
C GLY A 214 47.25 62.25 -37.39
N GLY A 215 48.10 61.22 -37.40
CA GLY A 215 49.54 61.38 -37.45
C GLY A 215 49.95 61.26 -38.90
N MET A 216 50.20 62.40 -39.54
CA MET A 216 50.86 62.52 -40.83
C MET A 216 52.14 61.68 -40.89
N ILE A 217 52.38 60.97 -41.98
CA ILE A 217 53.42 61.15 -43.02
C ILE A 217 53.14 60.11 -44.11
#